data_AF-A0A9X6TP09-F1
#
_entry.id   AF-A0A9X6TP09-F1
#
_cell.length_a   1.000
_cell.length_b   1.000
_cell.length_c   1.000
_cell.angle_alpha   90.00
_cell.angle_beta   90.00
_cell.angle_gamma   90.00
#
_symmetry.space_group_name_H-M   'P 1'
#
loop_
_entity.id
_entity.type
_entity.pdbx_description
1 polymer ?
#
loop_
_entity_poly.entity_id
_entity_poly.type
_entity_poly.pdbx_seq_one_letter_code
_entity_poly.pdbx_strand_id
1 'polypeptide(L)'
;MMNTFKNLLAGGKVKQQETAQKDLDKVLTQESDLQSQLSKAQSNQSKIQQALTVVEASLVIDENDKVALAQQKKAQDKLEELSKEIESTQEKLVEVAEKKQLAIRETFRSRGDLARKHNVKARLSVVAPARINKALGIEEDVFKFKSVPVESKDLATEYGFVDTQSLQPVSAREKDQNEDFKMIVQMNNEDHKQANEQANAIAREIEEAIKDVFKKNGIELSQQTLINLSRI
;
A
#
# COMPACT_ATOMS: atom_id res chain seq x y z
N MET A 1 -2.26 9.09 -12.57
CA MET A 1 -2.40 10.20 -11.60
C MET A 1 -2.37 9.66 -10.18
N MET A 2 -1.18 9.56 -9.60
CA MET A 2 -0.95 8.98 -8.25
C MET A 2 -0.41 10.01 -7.26
N ASN A 3 -0.47 11.30 -7.62
CA ASN A 3 0.42 12.30 -7.05
C ASN A 3 -0.07 12.91 -5.73
N THR A 4 -1.16 12.41 -5.15
CA THR A 4 -1.70 12.93 -3.87
C THR A 4 -2.27 11.81 -3.01
N PHE A 5 -2.22 12.00 -1.70
CA PHE A 5 -2.81 11.11 -0.70
C PHE A 5 -4.31 10.90 -0.94
N LYS A 6 -5.02 11.96 -1.32
CA LYS A 6 -6.45 11.92 -1.64
C LYS A 6 -6.74 10.88 -2.73
N ASN A 7 -5.95 10.86 -3.79
CA ASN A 7 -6.11 9.91 -4.89
C ASN A 7 -5.64 8.50 -4.52
N LEU A 8 -4.66 8.39 -3.62
CA LEU A 8 -4.24 7.10 -3.07
C LEU A 8 -5.36 6.47 -2.24
N LEU A 9 -6.00 7.24 -1.36
CA LEU A 9 -7.02 6.72 -0.44
C LEU A 9 -8.40 6.56 -1.08
N ALA A 10 -8.64 7.19 -2.23
CA ALA A 10 -9.88 7.06 -2.99
C ALA A 10 -10.16 5.59 -3.36
N GLY A 11 -11.39 5.14 -3.08
CA GLY A 11 -11.86 3.79 -3.39
C GLY A 11 -12.57 3.11 -2.23
N GLY A 12 -12.85 1.81 -2.40
CA GLY A 12 -13.51 0.99 -1.39
C GLY A 12 -12.59 0.52 -0.27
N LYS A 13 -13.06 -0.49 0.47
CA LYS A 13 -12.36 -1.13 1.59
C LYS A 13 -10.94 -1.59 1.20
N VAL A 14 -9.97 -1.28 2.05
CA VAL A 14 -8.56 -1.69 1.87
C VAL A 14 -8.42 -3.20 2.00
N LYS A 15 -7.67 -3.81 1.09
CA LYS A 15 -7.34 -5.24 1.10
C LYS A 15 -6.33 -5.58 2.19
N GLN A 16 -6.22 -6.87 2.51
CA GLN A 16 -5.11 -7.35 3.33
C GLN A 16 -3.80 -7.24 2.54
N GLN A 17 -2.70 -6.92 3.23
CA GLN A 17 -1.40 -6.69 2.61
C GLN A 17 -0.93 -7.89 1.77
N GLU A 18 -1.12 -9.11 2.26
CA GLU A 18 -0.76 -10.32 1.51
C GLU A 18 -1.54 -10.44 0.19
N THR A 19 -2.85 -10.14 0.21
CA THR A 19 -3.69 -10.17 -0.99
C THR A 19 -3.29 -9.07 -1.98
N ALA A 20 -3.03 -7.85 -1.50
CA ALA A 20 -2.57 -6.75 -2.34
C ALA A 20 -1.22 -7.07 -3.02
N GLN A 21 -0.28 -7.65 -2.27
CA GLN A 21 1.00 -8.08 -2.81
C GLN A 21 0.85 -9.18 -3.86
N LYS A 22 0.03 -10.22 -3.59
CA LYS A 22 -0.26 -11.28 -4.55
C LYS A 22 -0.87 -10.74 -5.84
N ASP A 23 -1.76 -9.75 -5.76
CA ASP A 23 -2.35 -9.13 -6.94
C ASP A 23 -1.30 -8.33 -7.74
N LEU A 24 -0.40 -7.61 -7.05
CA LEU A 24 0.72 -6.92 -7.70
C LEU A 24 1.66 -7.90 -8.41
N ASP A 25 2.05 -8.98 -7.74
CA ASP A 25 2.95 -10.00 -8.29
C ASP A 25 2.37 -10.63 -9.57
N LYS A 26 1.07 -10.97 -9.55
CA LYS A 26 0.37 -11.50 -10.74
C LYS A 26 0.43 -10.53 -11.91
N VAL A 27 0.20 -9.24 -11.68
CA VAL A 27 0.21 -8.24 -12.75
C VAL A 27 1.63 -8.03 -13.28
N LEU A 28 2.65 -8.06 -12.41
CA LEU A 28 4.06 -7.99 -12.84
C LEU A 28 4.47 -9.21 -13.69
N THR A 29 4.01 -10.42 -13.33
CA THR A 29 4.23 -11.62 -14.15
C THR A 29 3.54 -11.48 -15.51
N GLN A 30 2.28 -11.03 -15.54
CA GLN A 30 1.55 -10.79 -16.79
C GLN A 30 2.25 -9.78 -17.70
N GLU A 31 2.74 -8.67 -17.14
CA GLU A 31 3.51 -7.65 -17.87
C GLU A 31 4.78 -8.25 -18.48
N SER A 32 5.55 -9.00 -17.69
CA SER A 32 6.78 -9.65 -18.14
C SER A 32 6.53 -10.66 -19.26
N ASP A 33 5.49 -11.49 -19.13
CA ASP A 33 5.12 -12.48 -20.14
C ASP A 33 4.72 -11.82 -21.46
N LEU A 34 3.92 -10.75 -21.40
CA LEU A 34 3.52 -9.98 -22.58
C LEU A 34 4.69 -9.25 -23.23
N GLN A 35 5.62 -8.68 -22.44
CA GLN A 35 6.85 -8.07 -22.97
C GLN A 35 7.72 -9.10 -23.70
N SER A 36 7.81 -10.33 -23.16
CA SER A 36 8.52 -11.44 -23.81
C SER A 36 7.86 -11.84 -25.14
N GLN A 37 6.53 -11.96 -25.16
CA GLN A 37 5.76 -12.24 -26.37
C GLN A 37 5.96 -11.16 -27.43
N LEU A 38 5.86 -9.88 -27.05
CA LEU A 38 6.08 -8.75 -27.95
C LEU A 38 7.48 -8.77 -28.56
N SER A 39 8.51 -8.95 -27.73
CA SER A 39 9.90 -9.01 -28.20
C SER A 39 10.13 -10.17 -29.18
N LYS A 40 9.55 -11.33 -28.91
CA LYS A 40 9.63 -12.50 -29.79
C LYS A 40 8.93 -12.25 -31.12
N ALA A 41 7.72 -11.67 -31.11
CA ALA A 41 6.96 -11.35 -32.31
C ALA A 41 7.71 -10.33 -33.19
N GLN A 42 8.25 -9.26 -32.59
CA GLN A 42 9.06 -8.26 -33.29
C GLN A 42 10.35 -8.85 -33.87
N SER A 43 11.04 -9.72 -33.13
CA SER A 43 12.24 -10.41 -33.62
C SER A 43 11.91 -11.30 -34.82
N ASN A 44 10.81 -12.04 -34.76
CA ASN A 44 10.37 -12.87 -35.88
C ASN A 44 9.94 -12.04 -37.08
N GLN A 45 9.25 -10.92 -36.88
CA GLN A 45 8.84 -10.01 -37.94
C GLN A 45 10.07 -9.47 -38.70
N SER A 46 11.09 -9.03 -37.96
CA SER A 46 12.36 -8.55 -38.55
C SER A 46 13.07 -9.63 -39.36
N LYS A 47 13.15 -10.87 -38.83
CA LYS A 47 13.75 -12.01 -39.56
C LYS A 47 13.01 -12.33 -40.85
N ILE A 48 11.68 -12.30 -40.82
CA ILE A 48 10.85 -12.58 -42.01
C ILE A 48 10.97 -11.45 -43.03
N GLN A 49 11.04 -10.18 -42.60
CA GLN A 49 11.30 -9.05 -43.50
C GLN A 49 12.65 -9.20 -44.21
N GLN A 50 13.71 -9.60 -43.50
CA GLN A 50 15.02 -9.87 -44.10
C GLN A 50 14.96 -11.02 -45.10
N ALA A 51 14.27 -12.12 -44.75
CA ALA A 51 14.09 -13.25 -45.65
C ALA A 51 13.28 -12.85 -46.91
N LEU A 52 12.26 -12.01 -46.75
CA LEU A 52 11.45 -11.50 -47.84
C LEU A 52 12.28 -10.68 -48.84
N THR A 53 13.19 -9.83 -48.36
CA THR A 53 14.12 -9.08 -49.24
C THR A 53 14.97 -10.01 -50.12
N VAL A 54 15.41 -11.16 -49.60
CA VAL A 54 16.17 -12.15 -50.38
C VAL A 54 15.29 -12.83 -51.43
N VAL A 55 14.05 -13.18 -51.07
CA VAL A 55 13.07 -13.77 -51.99
C VAL A 55 12.72 -12.79 -53.11
N GLU A 56 12.51 -11.52 -52.77
CA GLU A 56 12.24 -10.45 -53.74
C GLU A 56 13.43 -10.24 -54.68
N ALA A 57 14.67 -10.30 -54.19
CA ALA A 57 15.85 -10.24 -55.04
C ALA A 57 15.92 -11.42 -56.03
N SER A 58 15.44 -12.61 -55.66
CA SER A 58 15.38 -13.77 -56.55
C SER A 58 14.30 -13.58 -57.63
N LEU A 59 13.15 -12.99 -57.29
CA LEU A 59 12.09 -12.65 -58.24
C LEU A 59 12.50 -11.55 -59.22
N VAL A 60 13.43 -10.66 -58.86
CA VAL A 60 14.01 -9.69 -59.80
C VAL A 60 14.90 -10.38 -60.85
N ILE A 61 15.53 -11.51 -60.49
CA ILE A 61 16.37 -12.30 -61.42
C ILE A 61 15.49 -13.17 -62.32
N ASP A 62 14.47 -13.82 -61.77
CA ASP A 62 13.48 -14.61 -62.50
C ASP A 62 12.07 -14.34 -61.94
N GLU A 63 11.32 -13.50 -62.65
CA GLU A 63 9.97 -13.08 -62.25
C GLU A 63 8.97 -14.24 -62.17
N ASN A 64 9.26 -15.36 -62.82
CA ASN A 64 8.36 -16.51 -62.89
C ASN A 64 8.83 -17.70 -62.04
N ASP A 65 9.81 -17.51 -61.14
CA ASP A 65 10.23 -18.54 -60.19
C ASP A 65 9.07 -18.89 -59.24
N LYS A 66 8.46 -20.04 -59.49
CA LYS A 66 7.32 -20.56 -58.72
C LYS A 66 7.66 -20.78 -57.24
N VAL A 67 8.91 -21.11 -56.92
CA VAL A 67 9.34 -21.34 -55.53
C VAL A 67 9.42 -20.00 -54.79
N ALA A 68 10.04 -19.00 -55.42
CA ALA A 68 10.17 -17.67 -54.85
C ALA A 68 8.79 -16.99 -54.66
N LEU A 69 7.88 -17.09 -55.65
CA LEU A 69 6.50 -16.59 -55.53
C LEU A 69 5.74 -17.24 -54.36
N ALA A 70 5.88 -18.56 -54.18
CA ALA A 70 5.25 -19.27 -53.08
C ALA A 70 5.83 -18.89 -51.71
N GLN A 71 7.13 -18.63 -51.62
CA GLN A 71 7.79 -18.16 -50.40
C GLN A 71 7.39 -16.72 -50.06
N GLN A 72 7.29 -15.84 -51.07
CA GLN A 72 6.85 -14.45 -50.90
C GLN A 72 5.47 -14.40 -50.27
N LYS A 73 4.50 -15.16 -50.81
CA LYS A 73 3.15 -15.23 -50.26
C LYS A 73 3.13 -15.73 -48.81
N LYS A 74 3.85 -16.81 -48.51
CA LYS A 74 3.96 -17.34 -47.14
C LYS A 74 4.56 -16.34 -46.16
N ALA A 75 5.58 -15.59 -46.60
CA ALA A 75 6.21 -14.56 -45.79
C ALA A 75 5.25 -13.40 -45.53
N GLN A 76 4.51 -12.94 -46.54
CA GLN A 76 3.48 -11.90 -46.39
C GLN A 76 2.37 -12.33 -45.43
N ASP A 77 1.82 -13.54 -45.59
CA ASP A 77 0.81 -14.10 -44.69
C ASP A 77 1.31 -14.12 -43.23
N LYS A 78 2.58 -14.52 -43.02
CA LYS A 78 3.17 -14.57 -41.68
C LYS A 78 3.48 -13.19 -41.10
N LEU A 79 3.85 -12.22 -41.94
CA LEU A 79 4.02 -10.83 -41.51
C LEU A 79 2.69 -10.22 -41.07
N GLU A 80 1.60 -10.50 -41.78
CA GLU A 80 0.27 -10.04 -41.37
C GLU A 80 -0.16 -10.64 -40.03
N GLU A 81 0.08 -11.95 -39.83
CA GLU A 81 -0.19 -12.63 -38.56
C GLU A 81 0.62 -12.01 -37.41
N LEU A 82 1.92 -11.78 -37.61
CA LEU A 82 2.79 -11.16 -36.61
C LEU A 82 2.40 -9.71 -36.32
N SER A 83 1.98 -8.93 -37.32
CA SER A 83 1.48 -7.57 -37.10
C SER A 83 0.25 -7.57 -36.20
N LYS A 84 -0.72 -8.46 -36.43
CA LYS A 84 -1.90 -8.62 -35.56
C LYS A 84 -1.53 -9.07 -34.15
N GLU A 85 -0.57 -9.97 -34.01
CA GLU A 85 -0.07 -10.43 -32.70
C GLU A 85 0.61 -9.28 -31.93
N ILE A 86 1.44 -8.48 -32.61
CA ILE A 86 2.11 -7.30 -32.04
C ILE A 86 1.08 -6.28 -31.56
N GLU A 87 0.11 -5.91 -32.41
CA GLU A 87 -0.95 -4.96 -32.07
C GLU A 87 -1.76 -5.44 -30.85
N SER A 88 -2.24 -6.69 -30.87
CA SER A 88 -3.01 -7.25 -29.75
C SER A 88 -2.18 -7.32 -28.45
N THR A 89 -0.89 -7.61 -28.55
CA THR A 89 -0.01 -7.66 -27.37
C THR A 89 0.24 -6.27 -26.80
N GLN A 90 0.38 -5.25 -27.66
CA GLN A 90 0.53 -3.86 -27.25
C GLN A 90 -0.72 -3.34 -26.53
N GLU A 91 -1.92 -3.65 -27.04
CA GLU A 91 -3.18 -3.32 -26.38
C GLU A 91 -3.27 -3.94 -24.98
N LYS A 92 -2.93 -5.23 -24.85
CA LYS A 92 -2.89 -5.92 -23.55
C LYS A 92 -1.88 -5.31 -22.59
N LEU A 93 -0.73 -4.86 -23.09
CA LEU A 93 0.28 -4.18 -22.26
C LEU A 93 -0.24 -2.84 -21.71
N VAL A 94 -1.04 -2.10 -22.49
CA VAL A 94 -1.70 -0.87 -22.00
C VAL A 94 -2.68 -1.20 -20.86
N GLU A 95 -3.52 -2.21 -21.03
CA GLU A 95 -4.45 -2.63 -19.96
C GLU A 95 -3.72 -3.12 -18.69
N VAL A 96 -2.63 -3.87 -18.86
CA VAL A 96 -1.82 -4.37 -17.75
C VAL A 96 -1.12 -3.23 -17.03
N ALA A 97 -0.68 -2.19 -17.74
CA ALA A 97 -0.09 -1.00 -17.13
C ALA A 97 -1.10 -0.28 -16.20
N GLU A 98 -2.37 -0.17 -16.60
CA GLU A 98 -3.42 0.37 -15.74
C GLU A 98 -3.64 -0.51 -14.51
N LYS A 99 -3.80 -1.82 -14.70
CA LYS A 99 -3.94 -2.80 -13.60
C LYS A 99 -2.76 -2.73 -12.61
N LYS A 100 -1.55 -2.51 -13.12
CA LYS A 100 -0.33 -2.38 -12.32
C LYS A 100 -0.38 -1.14 -11.44
N GLN A 101 -0.78 0.01 -11.99
CA GLN A 101 -0.94 1.23 -11.18
C GLN A 101 -1.98 1.04 -10.06
N LEU A 102 -3.09 0.37 -10.35
CA LEU A 102 -4.13 0.06 -9.35
C LEU A 102 -3.59 -0.87 -8.26
N ALA A 103 -2.84 -1.91 -8.64
CA ALA A 103 -2.25 -2.87 -7.70
C ALA A 103 -1.20 -2.22 -6.80
N ILE A 104 -0.30 -1.39 -7.37
CA ILE A 104 0.70 -0.62 -6.60
C ILE A 104 0.02 0.29 -5.57
N ARG A 105 -1.04 1.00 -5.98
CA ARG A 105 -1.83 1.85 -5.06
C ARG A 105 -2.37 1.02 -3.90
N GLU A 106 -2.97 -0.12 -4.20
CA GLU A 106 -3.58 -0.96 -3.17
C GLU A 106 -2.54 -1.55 -2.20
N THR A 107 -1.33 -1.88 -2.68
CA THR A 107 -0.21 -2.28 -1.82
C THR A 107 0.17 -1.18 -0.83
N PHE A 108 0.30 0.07 -1.29
CA PHE A 108 0.59 1.20 -0.41
C PHE A 108 -0.57 1.49 0.57
N ARG A 109 -1.82 1.42 0.13
CA ARG A 109 -2.98 1.55 1.02
C ARG A 109 -2.98 0.50 2.12
N SER A 110 -2.69 -0.75 1.77
CA SER A 110 -2.66 -1.88 2.70
C SER A 110 -1.55 -1.74 3.74
N ARG A 111 -0.37 -1.30 3.30
CA ARG A 111 0.79 -1.04 4.16
C ARG A 111 0.53 0.12 5.11
N GLY A 112 -0.05 1.22 4.61
CA GLY A 112 -0.44 2.35 5.44
C GLY A 112 -1.53 2.01 6.47
N ASP A 113 -2.55 1.23 6.11
CA ASP A 113 -3.58 0.77 7.07
C ASP A 113 -2.98 -0.09 8.20
N LEU A 114 -2.02 -0.95 7.86
CA LEU A 114 -1.28 -1.72 8.87
C LEU A 114 -0.42 -0.82 9.77
N ALA A 115 0.22 0.21 9.20
CA ALA A 115 0.97 1.20 9.95
C ALA A 115 0.09 2.01 10.90
N ARG A 116 -1.12 2.41 10.48
CA ARG A 116 -2.09 3.08 11.37
C ARG A 116 -2.48 2.22 12.56
N LYS A 117 -2.81 0.94 12.34
CA LYS A 117 -3.08 -0.03 13.43
C LYS A 117 -1.88 -0.19 14.37
N HIS A 118 -0.67 -0.16 13.83
CA HIS A 118 0.57 -0.20 14.61
C HIS A 118 0.73 1.08 15.45
N ASN A 119 0.50 2.26 14.88
CA ASN A 119 0.62 3.55 15.55
C ASN A 119 -0.40 3.71 16.67
N VAL A 120 -1.62 3.19 16.50
CA VAL A 120 -2.60 3.09 17.58
C VAL A 120 -2.04 2.28 18.76
N LYS A 121 -1.43 1.12 18.50
CA LYS A 121 -0.78 0.29 19.54
C LYS A 121 0.41 1.00 20.19
N ALA A 122 1.23 1.67 19.39
CA ALA A 122 2.36 2.45 19.87
C ALA A 122 1.93 3.57 20.82
N ARG A 123 0.85 4.28 20.47
CA ARG A 123 0.30 5.31 21.34
C ARG A 123 -0.37 4.71 22.58
N LEU A 124 -1.08 3.60 22.42
CA LEU A 124 -1.75 2.91 23.52
C LEU A 124 -0.76 2.43 24.58
N SER A 125 0.41 1.91 24.17
CA SER A 125 1.44 1.46 25.10
C SER A 125 1.97 2.59 25.98
N VAL A 126 1.89 3.84 25.53
CA VAL A 126 2.27 5.01 26.34
C VAL A 126 1.11 5.50 27.20
N VAL A 127 -0.07 5.68 26.60
CA VAL A 127 -1.20 6.37 27.25
C VAL A 127 -1.87 5.50 28.31
N ALA A 128 -2.05 4.20 28.07
CA ALA A 128 -2.70 3.31 29.02
C ALA A 128 -1.98 3.26 30.38
N PRO A 129 -0.67 2.93 30.47
CA PRO A 129 0.03 2.94 31.76
C PRO A 129 0.12 4.33 32.37
N ALA A 130 0.29 5.40 31.58
CA ALA A 130 0.36 6.76 32.10
C ALA A 130 -0.93 7.17 32.84
N ARG A 131 -2.10 6.76 32.35
CA ARG A 131 -3.39 7.04 33.00
C ARG A 131 -3.56 6.28 34.31
N ILE A 132 -3.22 5.00 34.33
CA ILE A 132 -3.26 4.17 35.54
C ILE A 132 -2.31 4.76 36.59
N ASN A 133 -1.07 5.10 36.19
CA ASN A 133 -0.10 5.71 37.08
C ASN A 133 -0.65 7.02 37.68
N LYS A 134 -1.29 7.86 36.87
CA LYS A 134 -1.90 9.12 37.30
C LYS A 134 -3.03 8.92 38.30
N ALA A 135 -3.93 7.98 38.04
CA ALA A 135 -5.04 7.73 38.95
C ALA A 135 -4.60 7.13 40.29
N LEU A 136 -3.48 6.41 40.31
CA LEU A 136 -2.87 5.88 41.53
C LEU A 136 -1.89 6.86 42.19
N GLY A 137 -1.56 7.98 41.54
CA GLY A 137 -0.60 8.97 42.06
C GLY A 137 0.85 8.47 42.13
N ILE A 138 1.23 7.58 41.20
CA ILE A 138 2.55 6.91 41.18
C ILE A 138 3.40 7.30 39.97
N GLU A 139 3.15 8.44 39.32
CA GLU A 139 3.86 8.83 38.08
C GLU A 139 5.37 8.95 38.24
N GLU A 140 5.84 9.37 39.42
CA GLU A 140 7.25 9.52 39.77
C GLU A 140 7.80 8.33 40.57
N ASP A 141 6.98 7.32 40.83
CA ASP A 141 7.36 6.16 41.61
C ASP A 141 8.23 5.18 40.79
N VAL A 142 9.15 4.50 41.46
CA VAL A 142 9.94 3.39 40.89
C VAL A 142 9.05 2.20 40.52
N PHE A 143 7.90 2.04 41.17
CA PHE A 143 6.90 0.99 40.94
C PHE A 143 5.84 1.35 39.90
N LYS A 144 5.99 2.48 39.19
CA LYS A 144 5.07 2.85 38.12
C LYS A 144 5.00 1.80 37.02
N PHE A 145 3.82 1.64 36.44
CA PHE A 145 3.63 0.76 35.30
C PHE A 145 4.42 1.28 34.10
N LYS A 146 5.24 0.41 33.52
CA LYS A 146 6.03 0.67 32.30
C LYS A 146 5.61 -0.34 31.24
N SER A 147 5.43 0.14 30.03
CA SER A 147 5.25 -0.70 28.85
C SER A 147 6.58 -0.89 28.13
N VAL A 148 6.64 -1.93 27.30
CA VAL A 148 7.72 -2.08 26.33
C VAL A 148 7.57 -0.96 25.28
N PRO A 149 8.64 -0.21 24.95
CA PRO A 149 8.61 0.81 23.92
C PRO A 149 8.15 0.20 22.58
N VAL A 150 7.21 0.89 21.93
CA VAL A 150 6.78 0.57 20.57
C VAL A 150 6.91 1.86 19.78
N GLU A 151 7.75 1.84 18.75
CA GLU A 151 8.01 3.02 17.93
C GLU A 151 6.89 3.24 16.92
N SER A 152 6.47 4.48 16.73
CA SER A 152 5.51 4.82 15.66
C SER A 152 6.19 4.74 14.30
N LYS A 153 5.41 4.38 13.28
CA LYS A 153 5.80 4.39 11.87
C LYS A 153 5.43 5.72 11.22
N ASP A 154 6.29 6.21 10.33
CA ASP A 154 6.00 7.37 9.49
C ASP A 154 4.93 7.00 8.45
N LEU A 155 3.72 7.53 8.61
CA LEU A 155 2.60 7.23 7.71
C LEU A 155 2.88 7.66 6.27
N ALA A 156 3.58 8.77 6.04
CA ALA A 156 3.90 9.24 4.70
C ALA A 156 4.71 8.19 3.94
N THR A 157 5.76 7.69 4.59
CA THR A 157 6.59 6.63 4.05
C THR A 157 5.79 5.35 3.82
N GLU A 158 4.94 4.95 4.77
CA GLU A 158 4.15 3.71 4.70
C GLU A 158 3.11 3.70 3.57
N TYR A 159 2.62 4.89 3.19
CA TYR A 159 1.75 5.08 2.03
C TYR A 159 2.50 5.33 0.71
N GLY A 160 3.84 5.19 0.70
CA GLY A 160 4.65 5.25 -0.52
C GLY A 160 5.13 6.66 -0.91
N PHE A 161 5.05 7.62 0.00
CA PHE A 161 5.57 8.98 -0.20
C PHE A 161 6.95 9.12 0.47
N VAL A 162 7.56 10.31 0.34
CA VAL A 162 8.71 10.70 1.17
C VAL A 162 8.29 10.82 2.64
N ASP A 163 9.26 10.90 3.55
CA ASP A 163 8.97 11.03 4.97
C ASP A 163 8.14 12.30 5.30
N THR A 164 7.48 12.27 6.46
CA THR A 164 6.55 13.33 6.86
C THR A 164 7.27 14.67 7.06
N GLN A 165 8.56 14.67 7.45
CA GLN A 165 9.34 15.90 7.62
C GLN A 165 9.66 16.54 6.26
N SER A 166 9.95 15.72 5.26
CA SER A 166 10.16 16.15 3.88
C SER A 166 8.87 16.70 3.23
N LEU A 167 7.69 16.26 3.71
CA LEU A 167 6.40 16.86 3.34
C LEU A 167 6.08 18.15 4.12
N GLN A 168 6.83 18.46 5.18
CA GLN A 168 6.51 19.59 6.04
C GLN A 168 6.66 20.91 5.28
N PRO A 169 5.64 21.79 5.31
CA PRO A 169 5.73 23.10 4.69
C PRO A 169 6.81 23.96 5.36
N VAL A 170 7.60 24.67 4.56
CA VAL A 170 8.73 25.50 5.04
C VAL A 170 8.28 26.87 5.54
N SER A 171 7.03 27.26 5.30
CA SER A 171 6.42 28.48 5.81
C SER A 171 4.97 28.30 6.28
N ALA A 172 4.50 29.20 7.16
CA ALA A 172 3.12 29.20 7.63
C ALA A 172 2.10 29.40 6.49
N ARG A 173 2.48 30.11 5.42
CA ARG A 173 1.62 30.34 4.23
C ARG A 173 1.47 29.08 3.38
N GLU A 174 2.49 28.22 3.33
CA GLU A 174 2.46 26.94 2.62
C GLU A 174 1.82 25.82 3.46
N LYS A 175 1.75 25.99 4.79
CA LYS A 175 1.07 25.06 5.68
C LYS A 175 -0.39 24.83 5.31
N ASP A 176 -1.05 25.87 4.83
CA ASP A 176 -2.42 25.80 4.37
C ASP A 176 -2.57 25.31 2.92
N GLN A 177 -1.48 24.99 2.23
CA GLN A 177 -1.49 24.58 0.82
C GLN A 177 -0.99 23.15 0.60
N ASN A 178 -0.18 22.59 1.51
CA ASN A 178 0.27 21.20 1.39
C ASN A 178 -0.79 20.22 1.93
N GLU A 179 -1.72 19.84 1.05
CA GLU A 179 -2.82 18.93 1.37
C GLU A 179 -2.36 17.53 1.79
N ASP A 180 -1.26 17.03 1.22
CA ASP A 180 -0.71 15.71 1.55
C ASP A 180 -0.17 15.69 3.00
N PHE A 181 0.57 16.73 3.40
CA PHE A 181 1.03 16.89 4.78
C PHE A 181 -0.14 16.99 5.76
N LYS A 182 -1.15 17.82 5.47
CA LYS A 182 -2.34 17.97 6.31
C LYS A 182 -3.05 16.64 6.51
N MET A 183 -3.17 15.85 5.45
CA MET A 183 -3.85 14.57 5.47
C MET A 183 -3.10 13.54 6.33
N ILE A 184 -1.76 13.51 6.26
CA ILE A 184 -0.93 12.71 7.18
C ILE A 184 -1.11 13.13 8.63
N VAL A 185 -1.08 14.44 8.92
CA VAL A 185 -1.29 14.97 10.27
C VAL A 185 -2.68 14.59 10.79
N GLN A 186 -3.71 14.69 9.94
CA GLN A 186 -5.06 14.28 10.30
C GLN A 186 -5.13 12.78 10.64
N MET A 187 -4.54 11.91 9.82
CA MET A 187 -4.52 10.46 10.10
C MET A 187 -3.80 10.13 11.41
N ASN A 188 -2.67 10.79 11.70
CA ASN A 188 -1.99 10.65 12.99
C ASN A 188 -2.91 11.08 14.14
N ASN A 189 -3.62 12.20 14.02
CA ASN A 189 -4.56 12.67 15.04
C ASN A 189 -5.71 11.68 15.27
N GLU A 190 -6.23 11.07 14.20
CA GLU A 190 -7.24 10.01 14.28
C GLU A 190 -6.70 8.78 15.02
N ASP A 191 -5.48 8.34 14.71
CA ASP A 191 -4.83 7.21 15.39
C ASP A 191 -4.61 7.51 16.88
N HIS A 192 -4.21 8.74 17.21
CA HIS A 192 -4.10 9.22 18.60
C HIS A 192 -5.45 9.21 19.32
N LYS A 193 -6.52 9.66 18.64
CA LYS A 193 -7.87 9.65 19.21
C LYS A 193 -8.33 8.23 19.49
N GLN A 194 -8.17 7.32 18.52
CA GLN A 194 -8.53 5.91 18.68
C GLN A 194 -7.75 5.25 19.82
N ALA A 195 -6.45 5.51 19.94
CA ALA A 195 -5.65 5.00 21.06
C ALA A 195 -6.14 5.53 22.42
N ASN A 196 -6.55 6.80 22.50
CA ASN A 196 -7.12 7.37 23.72
C ASN A 196 -8.48 6.75 24.10
N GLU A 197 -9.32 6.43 23.11
CA GLU A 197 -10.59 5.73 23.31
C GLU A 197 -10.37 4.30 23.80
N GLN A 198 -9.40 3.58 23.22
CA GLN A 198 -9.01 2.25 23.69
C GLN A 198 -8.40 2.30 25.09
N ALA A 199 -7.57 3.31 25.39
CA ALA A 199 -7.05 3.51 26.73
C ALA A 199 -8.16 3.78 27.76
N ASN A 200 -9.24 4.49 27.40
CA ASN A 200 -10.41 4.68 28.27
C ASN A 200 -11.10 3.34 28.55
N ALA A 201 -11.21 2.47 27.55
CA ALA A 201 -11.82 1.15 27.72
C ALA A 201 -11.01 0.28 28.68
N ILE A 202 -9.69 0.24 28.49
CA ILE A 202 -8.76 -0.49 29.39
C ILE A 202 -8.81 0.06 30.81
N ALA A 203 -8.84 1.40 30.96
CA ALA A 203 -8.95 2.05 32.26
C ALA A 203 -10.20 1.59 33.04
N ARG A 204 -11.35 1.56 32.38
CA ARG A 204 -12.62 1.08 32.97
C ARG A 204 -12.58 -0.39 33.33
N GLU A 205 -11.97 -1.22 32.48
CA GLU A 205 -11.80 -2.65 32.77
C GLU A 205 -10.96 -2.87 34.03
N ILE A 206 -9.88 -2.09 34.19
CA ILE A 206 -9.04 -2.13 35.39
C ILE A 206 -9.79 -1.60 36.63
N GLU A 207 -10.52 -0.50 36.50
CA GLU A 207 -11.36 0.05 37.57
C GLU A 207 -12.31 -1.02 38.13
N GLU A 208 -13.07 -1.67 37.25
CA GLU A 208 -14.04 -2.70 37.65
C GLU A 208 -13.34 -3.94 38.22
N ALA A 209 -12.23 -4.37 37.62
CA ALA A 209 -11.45 -5.50 38.14
C ALA A 209 -10.93 -5.23 39.57
N ILE A 210 -10.46 -4.02 39.86
CA ILE A 210 -10.03 -3.63 41.21
C ILE A 210 -11.22 -3.72 42.18
N LYS A 211 -12.36 -3.09 41.85
CA LYS A 211 -13.56 -3.10 42.70
C LYS A 211 -14.04 -4.52 42.99
N ASP A 212 -14.09 -5.37 41.97
CA ASP A 212 -14.57 -6.75 42.09
C ASP A 212 -13.70 -7.59 43.02
N VAL A 213 -12.37 -7.41 43.00
CA VAL A 213 -11.46 -8.12 43.90
C VAL A 213 -11.72 -7.74 45.35
N PHE A 214 -11.90 -6.46 45.69
CA PHE A 214 -12.19 -6.04 47.06
C PHE A 214 -13.57 -6.53 47.53
N LYS A 215 -14.59 -6.38 46.68
CA LYS A 215 -15.95 -6.85 46.95
C LYS A 215 -16.00 -8.35 47.22
N LYS A 216 -15.31 -9.16 46.41
CA LYS A 216 -15.22 -10.63 46.57
C LYS A 216 -14.66 -11.05 47.93
N ASN A 217 -13.78 -10.23 48.51
CA ASN A 217 -13.15 -10.50 49.79
C ASN A 217 -13.88 -9.80 50.97
N GLY A 218 -15.07 -9.24 50.75
CA GLY A 218 -15.85 -8.57 51.80
C GLY A 218 -15.23 -7.27 52.30
N ILE A 219 -14.36 -6.64 51.50
CA ILE A 219 -13.71 -5.38 51.85
C ILE A 219 -14.41 -4.24 51.12
N GLU A 220 -14.94 -3.29 51.89
CA GLU A 220 -15.58 -2.10 51.34
C GLU A 220 -14.55 -1.01 51.07
N LEU A 221 -14.53 -0.49 49.84
CA LEU A 221 -13.68 0.63 49.45
C LEU A 221 -14.30 1.95 49.89
N SER A 222 -13.47 2.88 50.38
CA SER A 222 -13.92 4.22 50.74
C SER A 222 -14.45 4.99 49.53
N GLN A 223 -15.35 5.95 49.76
CA GLN A 223 -15.87 6.83 48.70
C GLN A 223 -14.75 7.58 47.97
N GLN A 224 -13.70 8.02 48.69
CA GLN A 224 -12.56 8.69 48.08
C GLN A 224 -11.79 7.75 47.15
N THR A 225 -11.65 6.48 47.50
CA THR A 225 -11.01 5.46 46.65
C THR A 225 -11.84 5.21 45.40
N LEU A 226 -13.17 5.09 45.52
CA LEU A 226 -14.07 4.93 44.37
C LEU A 226 -14.00 6.12 43.42
N ILE A 227 -13.96 7.35 43.95
CA ILE A 227 -13.77 8.57 43.15
C ILE A 227 -12.43 8.54 42.42
N ASN A 228 -11.34 8.14 43.09
CA ASN A 228 -10.02 8.07 42.46
C ASN A 228 -9.97 7.02 41.35
N LEU A 229 -10.58 5.84 41.55
CA LEU A 229 -10.65 4.78 40.54
C LEU A 229 -11.49 5.20 39.32
N SER A 230 -12.54 5.99 39.51
CA SER A 230 -13.36 6.52 38.40
C SER A 230 -12.63 7.55 37.50
N ARG A 231 -11.42 7.96 37.91
CA ARG A 231 -10.57 8.94 37.21
C ARG A 231 -9.40 8.31 36.46
N ILE A 232 -9.27 6.97 36.47
CA ILE A 232 -8.36 6.21 35.58
C ILE A 232 -8.72 6.50 34.12
#